data_AF-A0A7C5FH65-F1
#
_entry.id   AF-A0A7C5FH65-F1
#
_cell.length_a   1.000
_cell.length_b   1.000
_cell.length_c   1.000
_cell.angle_alpha   90.00
_cell.angle_beta   90.00
_cell.angle_gamma   90.00
#
_symmetry.space_group_name_H-M   'P 1'
#
loop_
_entity.id
_entity.type
_entity.pdbx_description
1 polymer ?
#
loop_
_entity_poly.entity_id
_entity_poly.type
_entity_poly.pdbx_seq_one_letter_code
_entity_poly.pdbx_strand_id
1 'polypeptide(L)'
;MNDMLLPKSSAYRIYWLGKWLERAENIARLIDSVYFKVSDDTTLGETEDWLPIVKALGAETCLNEVTGKDPSNVSPKEIVSILVFGNTSSSILNCLKIAKVNAQSVAQKSLFIQVNKAFEYLHNIDPQGITSMYELHDVMTNVISDCMSITEQVGREWF
;
A
#
# COMPACT_ATOMS: atom_id res chain seq x y z
N MET A 1 17.00 28.80 -14.50
CA MET A 1 15.87 28.33 -13.67
C MET A 1 14.64 28.33 -14.56
N ASN A 2 13.96 27.18 -14.63
CA ASN A 2 12.74 26.84 -15.40
C ASN A 2 12.90 26.86 -16.94
N ASP A 3 12.50 25.87 -17.72
CA ASP A 3 11.71 24.65 -17.51
C ASP A 3 12.26 23.56 -18.45
N MET A 4 12.94 22.55 -17.90
CA MET A 4 13.14 21.28 -18.60
C MET A 4 11.99 20.34 -18.22
N LEU A 5 10.76 20.77 -18.52
CA LEU A 5 9.60 19.90 -18.49
C LEU A 5 9.69 18.99 -19.72
N LEU A 6 10.41 17.87 -19.58
CA LEU A 6 10.13 16.72 -20.43
C LEU A 6 8.61 16.50 -20.37
N PRO A 7 7.90 16.39 -21.51
CA PRO A 7 6.52 15.95 -21.46
C PRO A 7 6.52 14.63 -20.68
N LYS A 8 5.76 14.54 -19.58
CA LYS A 8 5.59 13.28 -18.83
C LYS A 8 4.86 12.31 -19.77
N SER A 9 5.65 11.68 -20.64
CA SER A 9 5.19 10.85 -21.75
C SER A 9 4.31 9.73 -21.23
N SER A 10 3.52 9.12 -22.11
CA SER A 10 2.70 7.99 -21.73
C SER A 10 3.53 6.90 -21.05
N ALA A 11 4.73 6.62 -21.58
CA ALA A 11 5.69 5.69 -21.01
C ALA A 11 6.13 6.04 -19.59
N TYR A 12 6.42 7.32 -19.29
CA TYR A 12 6.80 7.74 -17.94
C TYR A 12 5.70 7.43 -16.92
N ARG A 13 4.45 7.71 -17.27
CA ARG A 13 3.32 7.49 -16.36
C ARG A 13 2.97 6.01 -16.21
N ILE A 14 3.12 5.21 -17.27
CA ILE A 14 2.94 3.74 -17.19
C ILE A 14 4.01 3.12 -16.29
N TYR A 15 5.27 3.57 -16.41
CA TYR A 15 6.33 3.14 -15.50
C TYR A 15 5.97 3.42 -14.04
N TRP A 16 5.52 4.65 -13.72
CA TRP A 16 5.13 4.98 -12.36
C TRP A 16 3.86 4.26 -11.91
N LEU A 17 2.89 4.04 -12.79
CA LEU A 17 1.72 3.21 -12.51
C LEU A 17 2.15 1.82 -12.04
N GLY A 18 2.94 1.09 -12.86
CA GLY A 18 3.41 -0.24 -12.51
C GLY A 18 4.24 -0.26 -11.22
N LYS A 19 5.18 0.67 -11.08
CA LYS A 19 6.04 0.77 -9.90
C LYS A 19 5.26 0.98 -8.60
N TRP A 20 4.23 1.82 -8.62
CA TRP A 20 3.43 2.09 -7.41
C TRP A 20 2.43 0.97 -7.11
N LEU A 21 1.94 0.23 -8.12
CA LEU A 21 1.15 -0.99 -7.92
C LEU A 21 1.99 -2.10 -7.30
N GLU A 22 3.17 -2.38 -7.85
CA GLU A 22 4.12 -3.37 -7.32
C GLU A 22 4.51 -3.03 -5.88
N ARG A 23 4.74 -1.75 -5.59
CA ARG A 23 5.05 -1.30 -4.23
C ARG A 23 3.87 -1.49 -3.26
N ALA A 24 2.65 -1.19 -3.69
CA ALA A 24 1.44 -1.43 -2.88
C ALA A 24 1.28 -2.92 -2.55
N GLU A 25 1.45 -3.79 -3.56
CA GLU A 25 1.41 -5.23 -3.40
C GLU A 25 2.49 -5.74 -2.44
N ASN A 26 3.73 -5.29 -2.61
CA ASN A 26 4.85 -5.70 -1.76
C ASN A 26 4.66 -5.29 -0.30
N ILE A 27 4.12 -4.08 -0.04
CA ILE A 27 3.76 -3.66 1.32
C ILE A 27 2.66 -4.57 1.87
N ALA A 28 1.62 -4.84 1.09
CA ALA A 28 0.51 -5.69 1.51
C ALA A 28 0.98 -7.11 1.86
N ARG A 29 1.85 -7.73 1.04
CA ARG A 29 2.43 -9.06 1.32
C ARG A 29 3.28 -9.09 2.59
N LEU A 30 4.05 -8.03 2.85
CA LEU A 30 4.87 -7.95 4.05
C LEU A 30 4.00 -7.82 5.31
N ILE A 31 2.96 -6.99 5.25
CA ILE A 31 1.96 -6.88 6.33
C ILE A 31 1.25 -8.22 6.55
N ASP A 32 0.79 -8.85 5.47
CA ASP A 32 0.08 -10.13 5.51
C ASP A 32 0.94 -11.26 6.12
N SER A 33 2.26 -11.19 5.94
CA SER A 33 3.18 -12.17 6.53
C SER A 33 3.18 -12.20 8.06
N VAL A 34 2.68 -11.14 8.73
CA VAL A 34 2.53 -11.12 10.19
C VAL A 34 1.44 -12.10 10.63
N TYR A 35 0.41 -12.30 9.80
CA TYR A 35 -0.71 -13.22 10.08
C TYR A 35 -0.20 -14.63 10.44
N PHE A 36 0.80 -15.12 9.71
CA PHE A 36 1.36 -16.45 9.92
C PHE A 36 2.37 -16.56 11.08
N LYS A 37 2.65 -15.45 11.78
CA LYS A 37 3.59 -15.42 12.91
C LYS A 37 2.90 -15.33 14.26
N VAL A 38 1.75 -14.66 14.29
CA VAL A 38 0.98 -14.47 15.52
C VAL A 38 0.23 -15.78 15.83
N SER A 39 0.16 -16.14 17.11
CA SER A 39 -0.53 -17.35 17.57
C SER A 39 -2.02 -17.14 17.84
N ASP A 40 -2.42 -15.88 18.06
CA ASP A 40 -3.79 -15.44 18.29
C ASP A 40 -4.23 -14.42 17.24
N ASP A 41 -5.03 -14.88 16.28
CA ASP A 41 -5.51 -14.06 15.17
C ASP A 41 -6.61 -13.06 15.56
N THR A 42 -7.06 -13.07 16.83
CA THR A 42 -8.13 -12.19 17.32
C THR A 42 -7.65 -10.80 17.72
N THR A 43 -6.34 -10.60 17.81
CA THR A 43 -5.70 -9.29 18.05
C THR A 43 -4.84 -8.90 16.85
N LEU A 44 -4.14 -7.76 16.90
CA LEU A 44 -3.11 -7.41 15.91
C LEU A 44 -1.70 -7.87 16.30
N GLY A 45 -1.58 -8.81 17.25
CA GLY A 45 -0.30 -9.23 17.83
C GLY A 45 0.32 -8.18 18.75
N GLU A 46 1.61 -8.32 19.03
CA GLU A 46 2.40 -7.40 19.85
C GLU A 46 3.30 -6.54 18.96
N THR A 47 3.76 -5.37 19.46
CA THR A 47 4.64 -4.47 18.68
C THR A 47 5.88 -5.18 18.12
N GLU A 48 6.41 -6.16 18.84
CA GLU A 48 7.59 -6.94 18.47
C GLU A 48 7.39 -7.75 17.18
N ASP A 49 6.17 -8.23 16.92
CA ASP A 49 5.82 -8.95 15.69
C ASP A 49 5.93 -8.07 14.43
N TRP A 50 5.75 -6.76 14.62
CA TRP A 50 5.74 -5.76 13.55
C TRP A 50 7.11 -5.16 13.25
N LEU A 51 8.05 -5.15 14.21
CA LEU A 51 9.36 -4.53 14.02
C LEU A 51 10.13 -5.05 12.79
N PRO A 52 10.14 -6.35 12.47
CA PRO A 52 10.76 -6.85 11.25
C PRO A 52 10.13 -6.27 9.98
N ILE A 53 8.81 -6.06 9.98
CA ILE A 53 8.06 -5.51 8.83
C ILE A 53 8.34 -4.02 8.67
N VAL A 54 8.30 -3.27 9.77
CA VAL A 54 8.67 -1.85 9.80
C VAL A 54 10.06 -1.66 9.21
N LYS A 55 11.02 -2.49 9.64
CA LYS A 55 12.40 -2.46 9.14
C LYS A 55 12.52 -2.86 7.66
N ALA A 56 11.83 -3.91 7.24
CA ALA A 56 11.84 -4.35 5.84
C ALA A 56 11.29 -3.26 4.89
N LEU A 57 10.34 -2.46 5.37
CA LEU A 57 9.75 -1.34 4.65
C LEU A 57 10.52 -0.02 4.77
N GLY A 58 11.56 0.04 5.62
CA GLY A 58 12.27 1.27 5.96
C GLY A 58 11.35 2.33 6.56
N ALA A 59 10.36 1.91 7.33
CA ALA A 59 9.29 2.75 7.83
C ALA A 59 9.59 3.34 9.23
N GLU A 60 10.73 3.04 9.84
CA GLU A 60 11.11 3.50 11.18
C GLU A 60 11.03 5.03 11.31
N THR A 61 11.66 5.76 10.39
CA THR A 61 11.65 7.22 10.37
C THR A 61 10.23 7.76 10.21
N CYS A 62 9.45 7.17 9.30
CA CYS A 62 8.05 7.55 9.08
C CYS A 62 7.21 7.36 10.35
N LEU A 63 7.35 6.22 11.04
CA LEU A 63 6.61 5.94 12.27
C LEU A 63 7.01 6.94 13.36
N ASN A 64 8.31 7.23 13.49
CA ASN A 64 8.80 8.20 14.46
C ASN A 64 8.28 9.62 14.17
N GLU A 65 8.31 10.07 12.93
CA GLU A 65 7.83 11.39 12.53
C GLU A 65 6.32 11.55 12.74
N VAL A 66 5.52 10.51 12.46
CA VAL A 66 4.06 10.55 12.59
C VAL A 66 3.61 10.43 14.05
N THR A 67 4.27 9.61 14.85
CA THR A 67 3.82 9.29 16.22
C THR A 67 4.59 10.02 17.32
N GLY A 68 5.80 10.51 17.03
CA GLY A 68 6.75 11.00 18.03
C GLY A 68 7.37 9.91 18.91
N LYS A 69 7.17 8.63 18.57
CA LYS A 69 7.61 7.47 19.38
C LYS A 69 8.74 6.73 18.68
N ASP A 70 9.60 6.07 19.47
CA ASP A 70 10.45 5.01 18.92
C ASP A 70 9.56 3.89 18.34
N PRO A 71 9.90 3.29 17.19
CA PRO A 71 9.12 2.18 16.62
C PRO A 71 8.77 1.05 17.61
N SER A 72 9.63 0.77 18.61
CA SER A 72 9.36 -0.24 19.65
C SER A 72 8.22 0.14 20.60
N ASN A 73 7.77 1.39 20.59
CA ASN A 73 6.71 1.92 21.45
C ASN A 73 5.43 2.28 20.66
N VAL A 74 5.39 2.00 19.36
CA VAL A 74 4.21 2.21 18.51
C VAL A 74 3.32 0.98 18.61
N SER A 75 2.04 1.16 18.89
CA SER A 75 1.12 0.02 18.99
C SER A 75 0.86 -0.61 17.62
N PRO A 76 0.58 -1.93 17.53
CA PRO A 76 0.22 -2.61 16.28
C PRO A 76 -0.87 -1.88 15.49
N LYS A 77 -1.88 -1.36 16.18
CA LYS A 77 -2.97 -0.59 15.57
C LYS A 77 -2.47 0.70 14.92
N GLU A 78 -1.55 1.43 15.56
CA GLU A 78 -0.92 2.61 14.96
C GLU A 78 -0.04 2.23 13.77
N ILE A 79 0.72 1.13 13.86
CA ILE A 79 1.55 0.62 12.76
C ILE A 79 0.69 0.31 11.54
N VAL A 80 -0.37 -0.50 11.72
CA VAL A 80 -1.33 -0.84 10.66
C VAL A 80 -1.97 0.42 10.09
N SER A 81 -2.42 1.34 10.93
CA SER A 81 -3.02 2.59 10.48
C SER A 81 -2.07 3.40 9.58
N ILE A 82 -0.78 3.45 9.91
CA ILE A 82 0.22 4.22 9.17
C ILE A 82 0.62 3.50 7.86
N LEU A 83 0.87 2.20 7.91
CA LEU A 83 1.34 1.42 6.76
C LEU A 83 0.23 1.09 5.75
N VAL A 84 -1.03 1.02 6.19
CA VAL A 84 -2.16 0.73 5.31
C VAL A 84 -2.81 2.03 4.83
N PHE A 85 -3.19 2.92 5.75
CA PHE A 85 -4.04 4.09 5.48
C PHE A 85 -3.31 5.44 5.52
N GLY A 86 -2.02 5.44 5.81
CA GLY A 86 -1.23 6.66 5.89
C GLY A 86 -1.01 7.36 4.53
N ASN A 87 -0.26 8.46 4.58
CA ASN A 87 0.05 9.30 3.42
C ASN A 87 1.56 9.28 3.08
N THR A 88 2.28 8.20 3.41
CA THR A 88 3.73 8.10 3.18
C THR A 88 4.04 7.16 2.02
N SER A 89 5.30 7.12 1.58
CA SER A 89 5.71 6.19 0.52
C SER A 89 5.69 4.72 0.96
N SER A 90 5.53 4.46 2.26
CA SER A 90 5.36 3.11 2.83
C SER A 90 3.90 2.81 3.16
N SER A 91 2.96 3.68 2.76
CA SER A 91 1.52 3.47 2.93
C SER A 91 0.88 2.90 1.67
N ILE A 92 0.11 1.81 1.80
CA ILE A 92 -0.61 1.18 0.67
C ILE A 92 -1.57 2.18 0.01
N LEU A 93 -2.40 2.87 0.81
CA LEU A 93 -3.39 3.83 0.30
C LEU A 93 -2.74 4.94 -0.53
N ASN A 94 -1.60 5.46 -0.09
CA ASN A 94 -0.86 6.48 -0.85
C ASN A 94 -0.24 5.91 -2.13
N CYS A 95 0.28 4.68 -2.10
CA CYS A 95 0.78 4.01 -3.31
C CYS A 95 -0.35 3.87 -4.36
N LEU A 96 -1.53 3.39 -3.94
CA LEU A 96 -2.72 3.27 -4.80
C LEU A 96 -3.21 4.63 -5.31
N LYS A 97 -3.15 5.68 -4.48
CA LYS A 97 -3.47 7.05 -4.88
C LYS A 97 -2.54 7.54 -6.00
N ILE A 98 -1.23 7.31 -5.88
CA ILE A 98 -0.27 7.71 -6.91
C ILE A 98 -0.45 6.87 -8.19
N ALA A 99 -0.71 5.55 -8.06
CA ALA A 99 -1.05 4.69 -9.18
C ALA A 99 -2.30 5.22 -9.92
N LYS A 100 -3.37 5.56 -9.19
CA LYS A 100 -4.61 6.14 -9.74
C LYS A 100 -4.35 7.38 -10.58
N VAL A 101 -3.57 8.33 -10.07
CA VAL A 101 -3.25 9.59 -10.78
C VAL A 101 -2.47 9.32 -12.07
N ASN A 102 -1.55 8.35 -12.05
CA ASN A 102 -0.82 7.97 -13.25
C ASN A 102 -1.71 7.28 -14.27
N ALA A 103 -2.56 6.34 -13.83
CA ALA A 103 -3.53 5.65 -14.68
C ALA A 103 -4.51 6.63 -15.36
N GLN A 104 -5.03 7.62 -14.63
CA GLN A 104 -5.99 8.61 -15.17
C GLN A 104 -5.49 9.32 -16.44
N SER A 105 -4.17 9.48 -16.56
CA SER A 105 -3.55 10.24 -17.63
C SER A 105 -3.20 9.40 -18.87
N VAL A 106 -3.12 8.07 -18.77
CA VAL A 106 -2.54 7.21 -19.83
C VAL A 106 -3.22 5.87 -20.04
N ALA A 107 -4.02 5.41 -19.07
CA ALA A 107 -4.64 4.11 -19.11
C ALA A 107 -5.91 4.14 -19.96
N GLN A 108 -6.25 2.99 -20.53
CA GLN A 108 -7.60 2.76 -21.03
C GLN A 108 -8.61 2.91 -19.88
N LYS A 109 -9.85 3.28 -20.23
CA LYS A 109 -10.92 3.51 -19.24
C LYS A 109 -11.13 2.29 -18.32
N SER A 110 -11.03 1.08 -18.85
CA SER A 110 -11.15 -0.19 -18.11
C SER A 110 -10.08 -0.36 -17.03
N LEU A 111 -8.82 -0.07 -17.37
CA LEU A 111 -7.69 -0.14 -16.44
C LEU A 111 -7.79 0.95 -15.36
N PHE A 112 -8.12 2.19 -15.74
CA PHE A 112 -8.36 3.26 -14.77
C PHE A 112 -9.47 2.91 -13.77
N ILE A 113 -10.57 2.31 -14.23
CA ILE A 113 -11.67 1.86 -13.36
C ILE A 113 -11.18 0.84 -12.33
N GLN A 114 -10.33 -0.12 -12.72
CA GLN A 114 -9.79 -1.12 -11.80
C GLN A 114 -8.87 -0.49 -10.75
N VAL A 115 -7.94 0.37 -11.18
CA VAL A 115 -7.05 1.09 -10.26
C VAL A 115 -7.85 1.97 -9.29
N ASN A 116 -8.89 2.64 -9.79
CA ASN A 116 -9.77 3.44 -8.94
C ASN A 116 -10.54 2.55 -7.97
N LYS A 117 -11.06 1.39 -8.38
CA LYS A 117 -11.75 0.45 -7.49
C LYS A 117 -10.83 -0.04 -6.36
N ALA A 118 -9.59 -0.41 -6.66
CA ALA A 118 -8.62 -0.83 -5.65
C ALA A 118 -8.34 0.31 -4.64
N PHE A 119 -8.16 1.54 -5.13
CA PHE A 119 -8.02 2.71 -4.26
C PHE A 119 -9.27 2.95 -3.40
N GLU A 120 -10.46 2.96 -4.00
CA GLU A 120 -11.72 3.22 -3.30
C GLU A 120 -12.05 2.12 -2.28
N TYR A 121 -11.74 0.87 -2.59
CA TYR A 121 -11.88 -0.25 -1.64
C TYR A 121 -11.16 0.07 -0.32
N LEU A 122 -9.86 0.41 -0.41
CA LEU A 122 -9.07 0.71 0.78
C LEU A 122 -9.44 2.07 1.41
N HIS A 123 -9.77 3.07 0.59
CA HIS A 123 -10.11 4.41 1.05
C HIS A 123 -11.40 4.45 1.88
N ASN A 124 -12.34 3.54 1.60
CA ASN A 124 -13.64 3.48 2.28
C ASN A 124 -13.65 2.55 3.50
N ILE A 125 -12.54 1.86 3.81
CA ILE A 125 -12.41 1.11 5.06
C ILE A 125 -12.19 2.09 6.21
N ASP A 126 -12.94 1.92 7.30
CA ASP A 126 -12.65 2.60 8.56
C ASP A 126 -11.43 1.94 9.22
N PRO A 127 -10.30 2.66 9.38
CA PRO A 127 -9.11 2.10 10.02
C PRO A 127 -9.36 1.61 11.45
N GLN A 128 -10.36 2.16 12.15
CA GLN A 128 -10.72 1.72 13.50
C GLN A 128 -11.42 0.36 13.52
N GLY A 129 -12.00 -0.04 12.38
CA GLY A 129 -12.66 -1.32 12.19
C GLY A 129 -11.71 -2.50 11.96
N ILE A 130 -10.40 -2.25 11.80
CA ILE A 130 -9.39 -3.32 11.76
C ILE A 130 -8.84 -3.49 13.17
N THR A 131 -9.27 -4.57 13.81
CA THR A 131 -8.96 -4.88 15.21
C THR A 131 -8.25 -6.21 15.40
N SER A 132 -8.30 -7.07 14.37
CA SER A 132 -7.76 -8.43 14.40
C SER A 132 -6.90 -8.73 13.18
N MET A 133 -6.00 -9.71 13.31
CA MET A 133 -5.21 -10.22 12.20
C MET A 133 -6.09 -10.85 11.11
N TYR A 134 -7.24 -11.46 11.47
CA TYR A 134 -8.20 -11.99 10.50
C TYR A 134 -8.75 -10.88 9.57
N GLU A 135 -9.25 -9.78 10.15
CA GLU A 135 -9.77 -8.65 9.36
C GLU A 135 -8.67 -8.03 8.49
N LEU A 136 -7.45 -7.93 9.03
CA LEU A 136 -6.32 -7.40 8.29
C LEU A 136 -5.91 -8.31 7.12
N HIS A 137 -5.89 -9.63 7.33
CA HIS A 137 -5.59 -10.63 6.30
C HIS A 137 -6.57 -10.56 5.13
N ASP A 138 -7.87 -10.45 5.42
CA ASP A 138 -8.92 -10.28 4.40
C ASP A 138 -8.67 -9.02 3.56
N VAL A 139 -8.30 -7.90 4.20
CA VAL A 139 -7.98 -6.65 3.50
C VAL A 139 -6.72 -6.80 2.65
N MET A 140 -5.65 -7.39 3.19
CA MET A 140 -4.39 -7.57 2.47
C MET A 140 -4.56 -8.49 1.27
N THR A 141 -5.32 -9.59 1.41
CA THR A 141 -5.63 -10.52 0.32
C THR A 141 -6.31 -9.82 -0.85
N ASN A 142 -7.30 -8.95 -0.57
CA ASN A 142 -7.99 -8.17 -1.61
C ASN A 142 -7.03 -7.19 -2.30
N VAL A 143 -6.21 -6.45 -1.53
CA VAL A 143 -5.22 -5.51 -2.09
C VAL A 143 -4.20 -6.24 -2.98
N ILE A 144 -3.69 -7.39 -2.54
CA ILE A 144 -2.73 -8.20 -3.30
C ILE A 144 -3.36 -8.67 -4.61
N SER A 145 -4.56 -9.24 -4.55
CA SER A 145 -5.29 -9.73 -5.73
C SER A 145 -5.54 -8.61 -6.74
N ASP A 146 -6.02 -7.46 -6.28
CA ASP A 146 -6.27 -6.30 -7.15
C ASP A 146 -4.98 -5.80 -7.81
N CYS A 147 -3.89 -5.64 -7.04
CA CYS A 147 -2.61 -5.16 -7.58
C CYS A 147 -2.04 -6.14 -8.62
N MET A 148 -2.12 -7.45 -8.38
CA MET A 148 -1.68 -8.47 -9.32
C MET A 148 -2.48 -8.40 -10.63
N SER A 149 -3.81 -8.43 -10.54
CA SER A 149 -4.69 -8.38 -11.72
C SER A 149 -4.45 -7.12 -12.57
N ILE A 150 -4.28 -5.98 -11.93
CA ILE A 150 -3.99 -4.71 -12.62
C ILE A 150 -2.60 -4.76 -13.27
N THR A 151 -1.58 -5.24 -12.56
CA THR A 151 -0.21 -5.33 -13.06
C THR A 151 -0.11 -6.28 -14.26
N GLU A 152 -0.81 -7.40 -14.23
CA GLU A 152 -0.91 -8.32 -15.37
C GLU A 152 -1.58 -7.66 -16.59
N GLN A 153 -2.63 -6.86 -16.38
CA GLN A 153 -3.25 -6.11 -17.48
C GLN A 153 -2.30 -5.07 -18.07
N VAL A 154 -1.58 -4.32 -17.23
CA VAL A 154 -0.54 -3.39 -17.67
C VAL A 154 0.52 -4.13 -18.50
N GLY A 155 0.94 -5.31 -18.04
CA GLY A 155 1.82 -6.21 -18.77
C GLY A 155 1.31 -6.49 -20.17
N ARG A 156 0.09 -7.03 -20.30
CA ARG A 156 -0.51 -7.41 -21.60
C ARG A 156 -0.74 -6.25 -22.56
N GLU A 157 -1.01 -5.05 -22.06
CA GLU A 157 -1.33 -3.90 -22.89
C GLU A 157 -0.09 -3.15 -23.41
N TRP A 158 1.05 -3.25 -22.71
CA TRP A 158 2.19 -2.37 -22.93
C TRP A 158 3.54 -3.08 -23.10
N PHE A 159 3.62 -4.41 -22.91
CA PHE A 159 4.83 -5.23 -23.07
C PHE A 159 4.52 -6.53 -23.81
#